data_AF-A0A5K1DFV5-F1
#
_entry.id   AF-A0A5K1DFV5-F1
#
_cell.length_a   1.000
_cell.length_b   1.000
_cell.length_c   1.000
_cell.angle_alpha   90.00
_cell.angle_beta   90.00
_cell.angle_gamma   90.00
#
_symmetry.space_group_name_H-M   'P 1'
#
loop_
_entity.id
_entity.type
_entity.pdbx_description
1 polymer ?
#
loop_
_entity_poly.entity_id
_entity_poly.type
_entity_poly.pdbx_seq_one_letter_code
_entity_poly.pdbx_strand_id
1 'polypeptide(L)' 'GEHNQLLEDHKLLSEAEAVVMFKQLMEVLKDCHDKGVMHRDLKPKNILLATNSKSSPIKLADFVLASYIIP' A
#
# COMPACT_ATOMS: atom_id res chain seq x y z
N GLY A 1 -16.70 -2.87 5.75
CA GLY A 1 -16.08 -3.42 4.54
C GLY A 1 -14.66 -3.75 4.91
N GLU A 2 -14.40 -5.02 5.12
CA GLU A 2 -13.52 -5.57 6.15
C GLU A 2 -12.03 -5.24 5.97
N HIS A 3 -11.36 -5.01 7.10
CA HIS A 3 -9.92 -4.80 7.23
C HIS A 3 -9.13 -5.99 6.64
N ASN A 4 -8.71 -5.89 5.38
CA ASN A 4 -7.77 -6.84 4.79
C ASN A 4 -6.34 -6.36 5.08
N GLN A 5 -5.94 -6.58 6.32
CA GLN A 5 -4.69 -6.15 6.91
C GLN A 5 -3.58 -7.15 6.57
N LEU A 6 -2.79 -6.86 5.53
CA LEU A 6 -1.85 -7.82 4.94
C LEU A 6 -0.72 -8.28 5.89
N LEU A 7 -0.33 -7.43 6.84
CA LEU A 7 0.95 -7.54 7.54
C LEU A 7 0.84 -7.39 9.06
N GLU A 8 -0.37 -7.36 9.63
CA GLU A 8 -0.52 -7.44 11.10
C GLU A 8 -0.23 -8.85 11.63
N ASP A 9 -0.41 -9.90 10.81
CA ASP A 9 -0.19 -11.29 11.23
C ASP A 9 1.29 -11.73 11.18
N HIS A 10 2.25 -10.81 11.05
CA HIS A 10 3.70 -11.11 10.96
C HIS A 10 4.07 -12.19 9.92
N LYS A 11 3.25 -12.32 8.86
CA LYS A 11 3.50 -13.30 7.82
C LYS A 11 4.72 -12.90 7.00
N LEU A 12 5.77 -13.72 7.06
CA LEU A 12 6.94 -13.55 6.20
C LEU A 12 6.54 -13.86 4.75
N LEU A 13 6.84 -12.93 3.86
CA LEU A 13 6.72 -13.12 2.41
C LEU A 13 8.01 -13.74 1.90
N SER A 14 7.90 -14.66 0.94
CA SER A 14 9.05 -15.01 0.11
C SER A 14 9.51 -13.78 -0.69
N GLU A 15 10.76 -13.77 -1.14
CA GLU A 15 11.29 -12.69 -1.98
C GLU A 15 10.43 -12.47 -3.24
N ALA A 16 9.97 -13.55 -3.86
CA ALA A 16 9.09 -13.49 -5.03
C ALA A 16 7.76 -12.79 -4.72
N GLU A 17 7.12 -13.12 -3.59
CA GLU A 17 5.88 -12.47 -3.15
C GLU A 17 6.11 -11.00 -2.78
N ALA A 18 7.21 -10.70 -2.09
CA ALA A 18 7.59 -9.35 -1.70
C ALA A 18 7.81 -8.46 -2.92
N VAL A 19 8.50 -8.95 -3.96
CA VAL A 19 8.73 -8.19 -5.21
C VAL A 19 7.40 -7.88 -5.91
N VAL A 20 6.47 -8.83 -5.99
CA VAL A 20 5.16 -8.60 -6.62
C VAL A 20 4.36 -7.55 -5.85
N MET A 21 4.32 -7.66 -4.52
CA MET A 21 3.62 -6.70 -3.67
C MET A 21 4.25 -5.31 -3.74
N PHE A 22 5.58 -5.23 -3.68
CA PHE A 22 6.29 -3.97 -3.72
C PHE A 22 6.07 -3.22 -5.04
N LYS A 23 6.04 -3.93 -6.17
CA LYS A 23 5.71 -3.33 -7.48
C LYS A 23 4.33 -2.67 -7.46
N GLN A 24 3.31 -3.37 -6.99
CA GLN A 24 1.96 -2.81 -6.88
C GLN A 24 1.91 -1.60 -5.94
N LEU A 25 2.64 -1.64 -4.82
CA LEU A 25 2.73 -0.50 -3.90
C LEU A 25 3.36 0.72 -4.56
N MET A 26 4.42 0.52 -5.36
CA MET A 26 5.08 1.61 -6.09
C MET A 26 4.16 2.24 -7.14
N GLU A 27 3.31 1.44 -7.80
CA GLU A 27 2.30 1.95 -8.74
C GLU A 27 1.28 2.84 -8.02
N VAL A 28 0.76 2.40 -6.87
CA VAL A 28 -0.18 3.20 -6.07
C VAL A 28 0.47 4.48 -5.55
N LEU A 29 1.73 4.43 -5.12
CA LEU A 29 2.46 5.62 -4.68
C LEU A 29 2.75 6.58 -5.82
N LYS A 30 3.11 6.05 -7.00
CA LYS A 30 3.25 6.87 -8.21
C LYS A 30 1.95 7.60 -8.51
N ASP A 31 0.81 6.93 -8.44
CA ASP A 31 -0.51 7.55 -8.64
C ASP A 31 -0.81 8.66 -7.64
N CYS A 32 -0.35 8.54 -6.38
CA CYS A 32 -0.43 9.61 -5.39
C CYS A 32 0.49 10.78 -5.76
N HIS A 33 1.75 10.50 -6.09
CA HIS A 33 2.74 11.52 -6.42
C HIS A 33 2.39 12.28 -7.70
N ASP A 34 1.85 11.61 -8.72
CA ASP A 34 1.36 12.23 -9.96
C ASP A 34 0.18 13.17 -9.70
N LYS A 35 -0.55 12.99 -8.58
CA LYS A 35 -1.60 13.89 -8.08
C LYS A 35 -1.08 14.94 -7.08
N GLY A 36 0.23 15.01 -6.89
CA GLY A 36 0.88 15.93 -5.97
C GLY A 36 0.68 15.57 -4.49
N VAL A 37 0.40 14.32 -4.15
CA VAL A 37 0.13 13.87 -2.77
C VAL A 37 1.26 12.96 -2.27
N MET A 38 1.92 13.34 -1.17
CA MET A 38 2.79 12.44 -0.41
C MET A 38 2.05 11.83 0.79
N HIS A 39 2.07 10.51 0.90
CA HIS A 39 1.35 9.78 1.97
C HIS A 39 1.96 9.97 3.37
N ARG A 40 3.30 9.94 3.48
CA ARG A 40 4.11 10.13 4.70
C ARG A 40 3.94 9.13 5.84
N ASP A 41 2.92 8.29 5.82
CA ASP A 41 2.70 7.25 6.84
C ASP A 41 2.68 5.83 6.23
N LEU A 42 3.74 5.48 5.50
CA LEU A 42 3.85 4.14 4.89
C LEU A 42 4.24 3.11 5.95
N LYS A 43 3.31 2.22 6.25
CA LYS A 43 3.48 1.10 7.17
C LYS A 43 2.55 -0.05 6.80
N PRO A 44 2.89 -1.28 7.18
CA PRO A 44 2.04 -2.47 7.07
C PRO A 44 0.54 -2.24 7.25
N LYS A 45 0.14 -1.54 8.31
CA LYS A 45 -1.27 -1.36 8.64
C LYS A 45 -2.04 -0.42 7.69
N ASN A 46 -1.33 0.34 6.85
CA ASN A 46 -1.92 1.27 5.89
C ASN A 46 -1.96 0.69 4.47
N ILE A 47 -1.43 -0.53 4.27
CA ILE A 47 -1.41 -1.24 2.98
C ILE A 47 -2.47 -2.33 3.03
N LEU A 48 -3.54 -2.13 2.26
CA LEU A 48 -4.71 -3.00 2.26
C LEU A 48 -4.81 -3.80 0.95
N LEU A 49 -5.46 -4.95 1.01
CA LEU A 49 -5.89 -5.66 -0.20
C LEU A 49 -7.36 -5.37 -0.51
N ALA A 50 -7.64 -5.11 -1.78
CA ALA A 50 -9.02 -4.95 -2.25
C ALA A 50 -9.90 -6.20 -2.00
N THR A 51 -9.30 -7.39 -1.91
CA THR A 51 -9.95 -8.70 -1.75
C THR A 51 -9.02 -9.68 -1.01
N ASN A 52 -9.54 -10.84 -0.58
CA ASN A 52 -8.75 -11.92 0.04
C ASN A 52 -7.96 -12.79 -0.96
N SER A 53 -7.94 -12.44 -2.25
CA SER A 53 -7.18 -13.17 -3.25
C SER A 53 -5.67 -12.86 -3.15
N LYS A 54 -4.82 -13.86 -3.43
CA LYS A 54 -3.37 -13.66 -3.60
C LYS A 54 -3.03 -12.68 -4.72
N SER A 55 -3.91 -12.53 -5.71
CA SER A 55 -3.76 -11.60 -6.84
C SER A 55 -4.47 -10.27 -6.58
N SER A 56 -4.90 -10.00 -5.35
CA SER A 56 -5.68 -8.81 -5.05
C SER A 56 -4.84 -7.54 -5.26
N PRO A 57 -5.40 -6.50 -5.89
CA PRO A 57 -4.76 -5.18 -5.94
C PRO A 57 -4.51 -4.61 -4.54
N ILE A 58 -3.42 -3.86 -4.40
CA ILE A 58 -3.13 -3.03 -3.23
C ILE A 58 -3.95 -1.75 -3.24
N LYS A 59 -4.40 -1.34 -2.06
CA LYS A 59 -4.98 -0.03 -1.77
C LYS A 59 -4.21 0.61 -0.62
N LEU A 60 -3.91 1.90 -0.76
CA LEU A 60 -3.31 2.70 0.28
C LEU A 60 -4.40 3.39 1.10
N ALA A 61 -4.26 3.35 2.43
CA ALA A 61 -5.23 3.91 3.37
C ALA A 61 -4.54 4.80 4.42
N ASP A 62 -5.34 5.58 5.15
CA ASP A 62 -4.90 6.47 6.24
C ASP A 62 -3.96 7.60 5.78
N PHE A 63 -4.56 8.62 5.14
CA PHE A 63 -3.88 9.83 4.67
C PHE A 63 -3.80 10.92 5.75
N VAL A 64 -3.92 10.60 7.04
CA VAL A 64 -3.96 11.60 8.12
C VAL A 64 -2.67 12.43 8.19
N LEU A 65 -1.53 11.86 7.82
CA LEU A 65 -0.23 12.57 7.76
C LEU A 65 0.14 13.04 6.35
N ALA A 66 -0.76 12.87 5.37
CA ALA A 66 -0.45 13.20 3.99
C ALA A 66 -0.34 14.72 3.79
N SER A 67 0.48 15.12 2.80
CA SER A 67 0.62 16.53 2.42
C SER A 67 0.78 16.67 0.92
N TYR A 68 0.36 17.82 0.40
CA TYR A 68 0.65 18.16 -0.98
C TYR A 68 2.15 18.45 -1.16
N ILE A 69 2.71 17.94 -2.25
CA ILE A 69 4.03 18.29 -2.74
C ILE A 69 3.90 19.21 -3.93
N ILE A 70 4.72 20.26 -3.93
CA ILE A 70 4.97 21.09 -5.10
C ILE A 70 6.19 20.46 -5.77
N PRO A 71 6.11 20.03 -7.04
CA PRO A 71 7.26 19.54 -7.79
C PRO A 71 8.42 20.54 -7.83
#